data_AF-A0A9R0S245-F1
#
_entry.id   AF-A0A9R0S245-F1
#
_cell.length_a   1.000
_cell.length_b   1.000
_cell.length_c   1.000
_cell.angle_alpha   90.00
_cell.angle_beta   90.00
_cell.angle_gamma   90.00
#
_symmetry.space_group_name_H-M   'P 1'
#
loop_
_entity.id
_entity.type
_entity.pdbx_description
1 polymer ?
#
loop_
_entity_poly.entity_id
_entity_poly.type
_entity_poly.pdbx_seq_one_letter_code
_entity_poly.pdbx_strand_id
1 'polypeptide(L)'
;MSRKQMHGSVDELQRLLKDKESYNAFFNSFDQVKTQNNLRDELRKETLQLARENLEKEQRISELRNQCTIIRTTELAAAEDRLAELERQKDEIMKSYSPAALLDKLQSTMAKLDEESEELHQKFLEKDIDLPTFVQKYKKLRAAHHKCALLHLSGKASLR
;
A
#
# COMPACT_ATOMS: atom_id res chain seq x y z
N MET A 1 54.03 28.81 -29.21
CA MET A 1 53.85 27.83 -30.30
C MET A 1 55.18 27.64 -31.01
N SER A 2 55.94 26.60 -30.69
CA SER A 2 57.16 26.28 -31.42
C SER A 2 56.80 25.59 -32.73
N ARG A 3 56.95 26.30 -33.86
CA ARG A 3 56.98 25.66 -35.18
C ARG A 3 58.20 24.74 -35.21
N LYS A 4 57.99 23.42 -35.20
CA LYS A 4 59.04 22.45 -35.51
C LYS A 4 59.36 22.62 -37.00
N GLN A 5 60.31 23.50 -37.34
CA GLN A 5 60.75 23.73 -38.72
C GLN A 5 61.43 22.47 -39.27
N MET A 6 61.10 22.09 -40.50
CA MET A 6 61.78 21.02 -41.24
C MET A 6 63.23 21.41 -41.52
N HIS A 7 64.18 20.92 -40.71
CA HIS A 7 65.61 20.94 -41.04
C HIS A 7 66.11 19.50 -41.17
N GLY A 8 65.43 18.70 -42.00
CA GLY A 8 65.90 17.37 -42.36
C GLY A 8 66.71 17.41 -43.64
N SER A 9 67.75 16.58 -43.74
CA SER A 9 68.49 16.39 -45.00
C SER A 9 67.54 15.96 -46.12
N VAL A 10 67.90 16.21 -47.39
CA VAL A 10 67.11 15.81 -48.57
C VAL A 10 66.76 14.31 -48.53
N ASP A 11 67.66 13.49 -47.99
CA ASP A 11 67.46 12.05 -47.79
C ASP A 11 66.36 11.72 -46.77
N GLU A 12 66.23 12.52 -45.71
CA GLU A 12 65.18 12.35 -44.69
C GLU A 12 63.80 12.73 -45.24
N LEU A 13 63.73 13.80 -46.03
CA LEU A 13 62.50 14.21 -46.71
C LEU A 13 62.07 13.18 -47.77
N GLN A 14 63.01 12.63 -48.54
CA GLN A 14 62.74 11.54 -49.48
C GLN A 14 62.28 10.26 -48.78
N ARG A 15 62.87 9.93 -47.62
CA ARG A 15 62.44 8.79 -46.80
C ARG A 15 61.03 8.99 -46.26
N LEU A 16 60.71 10.18 -45.73
CA LEU A 16 59.36 10.52 -45.27
C LEU A 16 58.32 10.48 -46.39
N LEU A 17 58.71 10.81 -47.63
CA LEU A 17 57.79 10.79 -48.77
C LEU A 17 57.54 9.37 -49.31
N LYS A 18 58.55 8.49 -49.24
CA LYS A 18 58.48 7.13 -49.81
C LYS A 18 57.99 6.07 -48.82
N ASP A 19 58.24 6.26 -47.52
CA ASP A 19 57.87 5.31 -46.48
C ASP A 19 56.75 5.85 -45.58
N LYS A 20 55.60 5.16 -45.63
CA LYS A 20 54.39 5.50 -44.89
C LYS A 20 54.59 5.37 -43.37
N GLU A 21 55.40 4.42 -42.91
CA GLU A 21 55.65 4.26 -41.47
C GLU A 21 56.51 5.39 -40.92
N SER A 22 57.59 5.75 -41.64
CA SER A 22 58.40 6.93 -41.32
C SER A 22 57.58 8.21 -41.28
N TYR A 23 56.68 8.42 -42.25
CA TYR A 23 55.78 9.57 -42.25
C TYR A 23 54.85 9.58 -41.02
N ASN A 24 54.20 8.46 -40.73
CA ASN A 24 53.30 8.35 -39.59
C ASN A 24 54.02 8.55 -38.26
N ALA A 25 55.25 8.04 -38.11
CA ALA A 25 56.07 8.27 -36.92
C ALA A 25 56.41 9.76 -36.74
N PHE A 26 56.77 10.44 -37.82
CA PHE A 26 57.01 11.88 -37.80
C PHE A 26 55.73 12.69 -37.51
N PHE A 27 54.61 12.34 -38.14
CA PHE A 27 53.31 12.98 -37.91
C PHE A 27 52.83 12.83 -36.46
N ASN A 28 52.94 11.62 -35.90
CA ASN A 28 52.63 11.36 -34.49
C ASN A 28 53.66 11.98 -33.52
N SER A 29 54.78 12.50 -34.02
CA SER A 29 55.75 13.22 -33.20
C SER A 29 55.33 14.67 -32.89
N PHE A 30 54.38 15.24 -33.64
CA PHE A 30 53.86 16.59 -33.41
C PHE A 30 53.05 16.63 -32.10
N ASP A 31 53.37 17.59 -31.25
CA ASP A 31 52.70 17.74 -29.94
C ASP A 31 51.19 17.92 -30.09
N GLN A 32 50.75 18.65 -31.12
CA GLN A 32 49.32 18.83 -31.43
C GLN A 32 48.62 17.49 -31.71
N VAL A 33 49.26 16.59 -32.47
CA VAL A 33 48.72 15.27 -32.80
C VAL A 33 48.71 14.37 -31.56
N LYS A 34 49.75 14.45 -30.72
CA LYS A 34 49.78 13.73 -29.44
C LYS A 34 48.67 14.20 -28.49
N THR A 35 48.51 15.51 -28.31
CA THR A 35 47.45 16.08 -27.47
C THR A 35 46.06 15.66 -27.96
N GLN A 36 45.81 15.71 -29.27
CA GLN A 36 44.53 15.29 -29.84
C GLN A 36 44.27 13.79 -29.67
N ASN A 37 45.27 12.94 -29.90
CA ASN A 37 45.15 11.49 -29.69
C ASN A 37 44.88 11.15 -28.22
N ASN A 38 45.60 11.80 -27.29
CA ASN A 38 45.38 11.61 -25.85
C ASN A 38 43.95 12.00 -25.46
N LEU A 39 43.47 13.17 -25.90
CA LEU A 39 42.10 13.61 -25.63
C LEU A 39 41.06 12.63 -26.20
N ARG A 40 41.27 12.12 -27.42
CA ARG A 40 40.39 11.10 -28.01
C ARG A 40 40.37 9.83 -27.16
N ASP A 41 41.52 9.38 -26.68
CA ASP A 41 41.63 8.16 -25.89
C ASP A 41 41.02 8.33 -24.50
N GLU A 42 41.17 9.50 -23.87
CA GLU A 42 40.48 9.89 -22.64
C GLU A 42 38.96 9.90 -22.82
N LEU A 43 38.45 10.59 -23.85
CA LEU A 43 37.02 10.61 -24.18
C LEU A 43 36.45 9.21 -24.43
N ARG A 44 37.21 8.34 -25.13
CA ARG A 44 36.81 6.96 -25.36
C ARG A 44 36.73 6.18 -24.05
N LYS A 45 37.69 6.37 -23.15
CA LYS A 45 37.71 5.72 -21.83
C LYS A 45 36.53 6.19 -20.96
N GLU A 46 36.28 7.49 -20.92
CA GLU A 46 35.15 8.07 -20.18
C GLU A 46 33.80 7.59 -20.74
N THR A 47 33.64 7.59 -22.06
CA THR A 47 32.42 7.11 -22.71
C THR A 47 32.15 5.64 -22.36
N LEU A 48 33.19 4.81 -22.36
CA LEU A 48 33.08 3.38 -22.03
C LEU A 48 32.74 3.19 -20.54
N GLN A 49 33.34 3.99 -19.66
CA GLN A 49 33.02 3.97 -18.24
C GLN A 49 31.57 4.39 -17.98
N LEU A 50 31.09 5.47 -18.60
CA LEU A 50 29.70 5.91 -18.50
C LEU A 50 28.73 4.85 -19.03
N ALA A 51 29.06 4.20 -20.15
CA ALA A 51 28.22 3.13 -20.70
C ALA A 51 28.09 1.95 -19.72
N ARG A 52 29.19 1.56 -19.04
CA ARG A 52 29.17 0.51 -18.02
C ARG A 52 28.30 0.90 -16.82
N GLU A 53 28.49 2.10 -16.29
CA GLU A 53 27.69 2.61 -15.17
C GLU A 53 26.20 2.72 -15.52
N ASN A 54 25.88 3.09 -16.76
CA ASN A 54 24.49 3.15 -17.22
C ASN A 54 23.85 1.77 -17.28
N LEU A 55 24.57 0.75 -17.76
CA LEU A 55 24.10 -0.62 -17.78
C LEU A 55 23.84 -1.16 -16.36
N GLU A 56 24.72 -0.86 -15.41
CA GLU A 56 24.53 -1.23 -13.99
C GLU A 56 23.30 -0.55 -13.39
N LYS A 57 23.11 0.75 -13.66
CA LYS A 57 21.93 1.51 -13.22
C LYS A 57 20.65 0.93 -13.84
N GLU A 58 20.67 0.54 -15.11
CA GLU A 58 19.53 -0.07 -15.79
C GLU A 58 19.11 -1.38 -15.11
N GLN A 59 20.07 -2.25 -14.79
CA GLN A 59 19.80 -3.47 -14.03
C GLN A 59 19.19 -3.14 -12.67
N ARG A 60 19.75 -2.17 -11.94
CA ARG A 60 19.24 -1.78 -10.62
C ARG A 60 17.82 -1.21 -10.70
N ILE A 61 17.50 -0.42 -11.72
CA ILE A 61 16.16 0.11 -11.95
C ILE A 61 15.17 -1.03 -12.23
N SER A 62 15.58 -2.03 -13.01
CA SER A 62 14.75 -3.21 -13.29
C SER A 62 14.42 -4.00 -12.01
N GLU A 63 15.42 -4.25 -11.16
CA GLU A 63 15.25 -4.91 -9.86
C GLU A 63 14.29 -4.15 -8.95
N LEU A 64 14.46 -2.83 -8.83
CA LEU A 64 13.60 -1.98 -8.00
C LEU A 64 12.16 -1.98 -8.51
N ARG A 65 11.95 -1.92 -9.83
CA ARG A 65 10.61 -2.02 -10.44
C ARG A 65 9.95 -3.37 -10.13
N ASN A 66 10.72 -4.46 -10.17
CA ASN A 66 10.21 -5.78 -9.82
C ASN A 66 9.81 -5.85 -8.33
N GLN A 67 10.66 -5.33 -7.44
CA GLN A 67 10.35 -5.26 -6.00
C GLN A 67 9.09 -4.44 -5.73
N CYS A 68 8.97 -3.24 -6.32
CA CYS A 68 7.77 -2.42 -6.19
C CYS A 68 6.51 -3.14 -6.71
N THR A 69 6.65 -3.90 -7.80
CA THR A 69 5.55 -4.69 -8.36
C THR A 69 5.12 -5.76 -7.37
N ILE A 70 6.07 -6.51 -6.80
CA ILE A 70 5.79 -7.54 -5.78
C ILE A 70 5.06 -6.90 -4.60
N ILE A 71 5.64 -5.88 -3.96
CA ILE A 71 5.05 -5.20 -2.79
C ILE A 71 3.62 -4.73 -3.08
N ARG A 72 3.38 -4.13 -4.26
CA ARG A 72 2.04 -3.68 -4.66
C ARG A 72 1.05 -4.84 -4.79
N THR A 73 1.47 -5.94 -5.39
CA THR A 73 0.59 -7.09 -5.65
C THR A 73 0.40 -8.01 -4.45
N THR A 74 1.31 -8.00 -3.48
CA THR A 74 1.25 -8.89 -2.32
C THR A 74 0.87 -8.12 -1.07
N GLU A 75 1.72 -7.21 -0.62
CA GLU A 75 1.59 -6.54 0.68
C GLU A 75 0.51 -5.47 0.65
N LEU A 76 0.50 -4.61 -0.38
CA LEU A 76 -0.50 -3.56 -0.48
C LEU A 76 -1.89 -4.13 -0.71
N ALA A 77 -2.04 -5.04 -1.69
CA ALA A 77 -3.33 -5.69 -1.96
C ALA A 77 -3.87 -6.41 -0.71
N ALA A 78 -3.04 -7.17 0.03
CA ALA A 78 -3.48 -7.84 1.25
C ALA A 78 -3.87 -6.85 2.37
N ALA A 79 -3.17 -5.71 2.47
CA ALA A 79 -3.53 -4.66 3.43
C ALA A 79 -4.84 -3.97 3.07
N GLU A 80 -5.10 -3.71 1.79
CA GLU A 80 -6.35 -3.15 1.26
C GLU A 80 -7.53 -4.10 1.51
N ASP A 81 -7.37 -5.39 1.23
CA ASP A 81 -8.39 -6.41 1.50
C ASP A 81 -8.73 -6.48 3.00
N ARG A 82 -7.69 -6.44 3.86
CA ARG A 82 -7.89 -6.44 5.32
C ARG A 82 -8.57 -5.17 5.82
N LEU A 83 -8.24 -4.02 5.24
CA LEU A 83 -8.89 -2.76 5.57
C LEU A 83 -10.38 -2.81 5.19
N ALA A 84 -10.70 -3.26 3.97
CA ALA A 84 -12.07 -3.37 3.50
C ALA A 84 -12.92 -4.29 4.39
N GLU A 85 -12.37 -5.43 4.84
CA GLU A 85 -13.08 -6.31 5.77
C GLU A 85 -13.31 -5.66 7.14
N LEU A 86 -12.32 -4.93 7.67
CA LEU A 86 -12.47 -4.21 8.94
C LEU A 86 -13.51 -3.09 8.85
N GLU A 87 -13.55 -2.37 7.73
CA GLU A 87 -14.57 -1.34 7.47
C GLU A 87 -15.96 -1.96 7.41
N ARG A 88 -16.12 -3.10 6.72
CA ARG A 88 -17.37 -3.85 6.68
C ARG A 88 -17.84 -4.27 8.07
N GLN A 89 -16.93 -4.82 8.89
CA GLN A 89 -17.23 -5.20 10.28
C GLN A 89 -17.63 -3.99 11.12
N LYS A 90 -16.91 -2.88 10.98
CA LYS A 90 -17.24 -1.62 11.67
C LYS A 90 -18.64 -1.14 11.30
N ASP A 91 -18.97 -1.13 10.01
CA ASP A 91 -20.30 -0.69 9.54
C ASP A 91 -21.43 -1.62 10.01
N GLU A 92 -21.20 -2.93 10.03
CA GLU A 92 -22.15 -3.92 10.56
C GLU A 92 -22.41 -3.71 12.06
N ILE A 93 -21.34 -3.52 12.85
CA ILE A 93 -21.42 -3.19 14.27
C ILE A 93 -22.19 -1.87 14.44
N MET A 94 -21.77 -0.79 13.78
CA MET A 94 -22.44 0.51 13.90
C MET A 94 -23.93 0.44 13.55
N LYS A 95 -24.31 -0.36 12.54
CA LYS A 95 -25.71 -0.58 12.19
C LYS A 95 -26.49 -1.27 13.32
N SER A 96 -25.92 -2.33 13.90
CA SER A 96 -26.56 -3.08 14.99
C SER A 96 -26.65 -2.30 16.32
N TYR A 97 -25.73 -1.35 16.55
CA TYR A 97 -25.72 -0.46 17.71
C TYR A 97 -26.30 0.92 17.41
N SER A 98 -26.91 1.11 16.22
CA SER A 98 -27.60 2.35 15.90
C SER A 98 -28.75 2.59 16.88
N PRO A 99 -29.07 3.85 17.22
CA PRO A 99 -30.15 4.14 18.15
C PRO A 99 -31.49 3.50 17.73
N ALA A 100 -31.80 3.48 16.44
CA ALA A 100 -32.98 2.82 15.90
C ALA A 100 -32.95 1.30 16.15
N ALA A 101 -31.86 0.61 15.81
CA ALA A 101 -31.73 -0.83 16.04
C ALA A 101 -31.83 -1.21 17.52
N LEU A 102 -31.25 -0.40 18.42
CA LEU A 102 -31.35 -0.60 19.87
C LEU A 102 -32.78 -0.40 20.37
N LEU A 103 -33.50 0.61 19.87
CA LEU A 103 -34.90 0.82 20.20
C LEU A 103 -35.79 -0.31 19.68
N ASP A 104 -35.58 -0.77 18.45
CA ASP A 104 -36.31 -1.91 17.87
C ASP A 104 -36.06 -3.20 18.66
N LYS A 105 -34.83 -3.41 19.14
CA LYS A 105 -34.47 -4.54 20.02
C LYS A 105 -35.18 -4.45 21.36
N LEU A 106 -35.29 -3.25 21.96
CA LEU A 106 -36.07 -3.05 23.18
C LEU A 106 -37.56 -3.35 22.96
N GLN A 107 -38.12 -2.87 21.84
CA GLN A 107 -39.52 -3.13 21.48
C GLN A 107 -39.79 -4.62 21.27
N SER A 108 -38.91 -5.33 20.56
CA SER A 108 -39.01 -6.79 20.39
C SER A 108 -38.91 -7.54 21.72
N THR A 109 -38.03 -7.10 22.62
CA THR A 109 -37.90 -7.68 23.96
C THR A 109 -39.17 -7.48 24.79
N MET A 110 -39.81 -6.32 24.69
CA MET A 110 -41.09 -6.07 25.35
C MET A 110 -42.18 -7.01 24.84
N ALA A 111 -42.33 -7.15 23.51
CA ALA A 111 -43.32 -8.05 22.91
C ALA A 111 -43.12 -9.50 23.37
N LYS A 112 -41.87 -9.96 23.45
CA LYS A 112 -41.55 -11.30 23.96
C LYS A 112 -41.91 -11.46 25.44
N LEU A 113 -41.63 -10.47 26.28
CA LEU A 113 -41.99 -10.52 27.70
C LEU A 113 -43.50 -10.51 27.93
N ASP A 114 -44.26 -9.84 27.06
CA ASP A 114 -45.71 -9.91 27.06
C ASP A 114 -46.20 -11.30 26.67
N GLU A 115 -45.67 -11.89 25.59
CA GLU A 115 -45.99 -13.26 25.18
C GLU A 115 -45.68 -14.28 26.28
N GLU A 116 -44.49 -14.22 26.88
CA GLU A 116 -44.11 -15.08 28.03
C GLU A 116 -45.02 -14.87 29.26
N SER A 117 -45.54 -13.65 29.44
CA SER A 117 -46.49 -13.35 30.52
C SER A 117 -47.87 -13.97 30.27
N GLU A 118 -48.34 -13.96 29.01
CA GLU A 118 -49.58 -14.59 28.59
C GLU A 118 -49.49 -16.12 28.64
N GLU A 119 -48.37 -16.71 28.19
CA GLU A 119 -48.12 -18.15 28.34
C GLU A 119 -48.13 -18.58 29.82
N LEU A 120 -47.53 -17.78 30.70
CA LEU A 120 -47.54 -18.03 32.13
C LEU A 120 -48.96 -17.93 32.71
N HIS A 121 -49.76 -16.98 32.20
CA HIS A 121 -51.16 -16.84 32.58
C HIS A 121 -51.98 -18.07 32.17
N GLN A 122 -51.77 -18.57 30.95
CA GLN A 122 -52.44 -19.76 30.45
C GLN A 122 -52.12 -21.00 31.30
N LYS A 123 -50.85 -21.22 31.65
CA LYS A 123 -50.44 -22.33 32.54
C LYS A 123 -51.10 -22.27 33.91
N PHE A 124 -51.34 -21.07 34.43
CA PHE A 124 -52.06 -20.90 35.69
C PHE A 124 -53.53 -21.28 35.55
N LEU A 125 -54.19 -20.90 34.44
CA LEU A 125 -55.58 -21.28 34.15
C LEU A 125 -55.76 -22.79 33.97
N GLU A 126 -54.77 -23.44 33.35
CA GLU A 126 -54.69 -24.91 33.18
C GLU A 126 -54.39 -25.65 34.50
N LYS A 127 -54.09 -24.90 35.57
CA LYS A 127 -53.69 -25.40 36.90
C LYS A 127 -52.35 -26.17 36.89
N ASP A 128 -51.51 -25.95 35.89
CA ASP A 128 -50.15 -26.50 35.81
C ASP A 128 -49.20 -25.88 36.84
N ILE A 129 -49.52 -24.67 37.32
CA ILE A 129 -48.75 -23.95 38.35
C ILE A 129 -49.67 -23.43 39.46
N ASP A 130 -49.14 -23.35 40.68
CA ASP A 130 -49.86 -22.81 41.84
C ASP A 130 -49.80 -21.27 41.88
N LEU A 131 -50.76 -20.67 42.59
CA LEU A 131 -50.90 -19.22 42.70
C LEU A 131 -49.61 -18.53 43.21
N PRO A 132 -48.92 -19.02 44.27
CA PRO A 132 -47.66 -18.45 44.71
C PRO A 132 -46.59 -18.38 43.60
N THR A 133 -46.39 -19.48 42.85
CA THR A 133 -45.42 -19.55 41.75
C THR A 133 -45.81 -18.62 40.60
N PHE A 134 -47.09 -18.58 40.23
CA PHE A 134 -47.60 -17.66 39.22
C PHE A 134 -47.30 -16.21 39.59
N VAL A 135 -47.71 -15.77 40.80
CA VAL A 135 -47.51 -14.38 41.25
C VAL A 135 -46.03 -14.01 41.25
N GLN A 136 -45.17 -14.90 41.74
CA GLN A 136 -43.73 -14.65 41.78
C GLN A 136 -43.13 -14.49 40.37
N LYS A 137 -43.46 -15.37 39.43
CA LYS A 137 -42.93 -15.34 38.05
C LYS A 137 -43.53 -14.19 37.24
N TYR A 138 -44.84 -13.98 37.32
CA TYR A 138 -45.54 -12.93 36.58
C TYR A 138 -45.05 -11.54 36.99
N LYS A 139 -44.88 -11.29 38.29
CA LYS A 139 -44.32 -10.03 38.78
C LYS A 139 -42.92 -9.76 38.23
N LYS A 140 -42.07 -10.78 38.10
CA LYS A 140 -40.72 -10.64 37.51
C LYS A 140 -40.81 -10.27 36.03
N LEU A 141 -41.65 -10.96 35.25
CA LEU A 141 -41.84 -10.69 33.82
C LEU A 141 -42.36 -9.26 33.59
N ARG A 142 -43.41 -8.85 34.31
CA ARG A 142 -43.97 -7.49 34.17
C ARG A 142 -42.99 -6.41 34.63
N ALA A 143 -42.25 -6.63 35.70
CA ALA A 143 -41.20 -5.70 36.13
C ALA A 143 -40.12 -5.51 35.05
N ALA A 144 -39.68 -6.60 34.41
CA ALA A 144 -38.74 -6.53 33.29
C ALA A 144 -39.33 -5.79 32.09
N HIS A 145 -40.59 -6.10 31.72
CA HIS A 145 -41.29 -5.43 30.62
C HIS A 145 -41.37 -3.91 30.85
N HIS A 146 -41.82 -3.48 32.02
CA HIS A 146 -41.92 -2.05 32.33
C HIS A 146 -40.55 -1.36 32.36
N LYS A 147 -39.50 -2.04 32.83
CA LYS A 147 -38.13 -1.50 32.75
C LYS A 147 -37.71 -1.26 31.29
N CYS A 148 -37.98 -2.20 30.40
CA CYS A 148 -37.72 -2.05 28.97
C CYS A 148 -38.55 -0.90 28.36
N ALA A 149 -39.83 -0.80 28.71
CA ALA A 149 -40.73 0.26 28.24
C ALA A 149 -40.23 1.67 28.63
N LEU A 150 -39.78 1.84 29.87
CA LEU A 150 -39.22 3.10 30.36
C LEU A 150 -37.91 3.45 29.64
N LEU A 151 -37.02 2.48 29.44
CA LEU A 151 -35.78 2.69 28.70
C LEU A 151 -36.05 3.08 27.24
N HIS A 152 -36.99 2.41 26.57
CA HIS A 152 -37.38 2.71 25.21
C HIS A 152 -38.00 4.11 25.08
N LEU A 153 -38.87 4.50 26.03
CA LEU A 153 -39.46 5.84 26.06
C LEU A 153 -38.40 6.92 26.25
N SER A 154 -37.49 6.74 27.22
CA SER A 154 -36.36 7.66 27.45
C SER A 154 -35.47 7.76 26.21
N GLY A 155 -35.13 6.63 25.58
CA GLY A 155 -34.32 6.60 24.36
C GLY A 155 -34.99 7.34 23.20
N LYS A 156 -36.31 7.17 23.00
CA LYS A 156 -37.08 7.93 22.01
C LYS A 156 -37.10 9.43 22.29
N ALA A 157 -37.18 9.82 23.56
CA ALA A 157 -37.17 11.22 23.95
C ALA A 157 -35.80 11.88 23.66
N SER A 158 -34.70 11.16 23.85
CA SER A 158 -33.34 11.65 23.60
C SER A 158 -32.97 11.78 22.12
N LEU A 159 -33.75 11.20 21.19
CA LEU A 159 -33.54 11.29 19.74
C LEU A 159 -34.35 12.42 19.07
N ARG A 160 -35.21 13.11 19.83
CA ARG A 160 -35.94 14.30 19.37
C ARG A 160 -35.12 15.55 19.61
#